data_AF-A0AAV1AW12-F1
#
_entry.id   AF-A0AAV1AW12-F1
#
_cell.length_a   1.000
_cell.length_b   1.000
_cell.length_c   1.000
_cell.angle_alpha   90.00
_cell.angle_beta   90.00
_cell.angle_gamma   90.00
#
_symmetry.space_group_name_H-M   'P 1'
#
loop_
_entity.id
_entity.type
_entity.pdbx_description
1 polymer ?
#
loop_
_entity_poly.entity_id
_entity_poly.type
_entity_poly.pdbx_seq_one_letter_code
_entity_poly.pdbx_strand_id
1 'polypeptide(L)'
;MTTKGGIRGLPTQFLLEIARYFSRMKSTVAFETIFALLAYRLFLFPNVDKFVDINTIRIFMIGNPVPTLLGDAYYSVHIRNYYHGGMIICCTPLLYRWFISHMPRSDAFWDVKKEPHWAPKIMALTHSDIDWYHRAYQDVEIIDNYGSFPNVPLLGTKGGINYNRVLAL
;
A
#
# COMPACT_ATOMS: atom_id res chain seq x y z
N MET A 1 -13.77 10.25 20.31
CA MET A 1 -12.54 9.53 19.92
C MET A 1 -11.87 8.97 21.17
N THR A 2 -11.23 7.81 21.05
CA THR A 2 -10.47 7.18 22.14
C THR A 2 -9.00 7.06 21.77
N THR A 3 -8.15 6.67 22.72
CA THR A 3 -6.71 6.48 22.51
C THR A 3 -6.34 5.03 22.80
N LYS A 4 -5.58 4.40 21.91
CA LYS A 4 -5.03 3.04 22.10
C LYS A 4 -3.56 3.04 21.66
N GLY A 5 -2.66 2.66 22.57
CA GLY A 5 -1.21 2.66 22.29
C GLY A 5 -0.65 4.03 21.88
N GLY A 6 -1.15 5.12 22.47
CA GLY A 6 -0.75 6.49 22.13
C GLY A 6 -1.37 7.06 20.85
N ILE A 7 -2.15 6.28 20.11
CA ILE A 7 -2.77 6.69 18.85
C ILE A 7 -4.26 6.98 19.07
N ARG A 8 -4.72 8.14 18.61
CA ARG A 8 -6.13 8.54 18.65
C ARG A 8 -6.91 7.95 17.48
N GLY A 9 -8.17 7.60 17.72
CA GLY A 9 -9.03 7.02 16.69
C GLY A 9 -10.41 6.62 17.19
N LEU A 10 -11.04 5.73 16.42
CA LEU A 10 -12.38 5.20 16.68
C LEU A 10 -12.33 3.66 16.77
N PRO A 11 -12.98 3.06 17.77
CA PRO A 11 -13.15 1.61 17.82
C PRO A 11 -13.90 1.10 16.59
N THR A 12 -13.45 -0.01 16.00
CA THR A 12 -14.14 -0.66 14.87
C THR A 12 -15.57 -1.05 15.24
N GLN A 13 -15.79 -1.51 16.48
CA GLN A 13 -17.11 -1.89 16.96
C GLN A 13 -18.10 -0.71 16.94
N PHE A 14 -17.65 0.46 17.38
CA PHE A 14 -18.44 1.69 17.34
C PHE A 14 -18.83 2.06 15.90
N LEU A 15 -17.88 1.99 14.96
CA LEU A 15 -18.17 2.25 13.55
C LEU A 15 -19.14 1.22 12.95
N LEU A 16 -19.01 -0.06 13.30
CA LEU A 16 -19.95 -1.11 12.87
C LEU A 16 -21.37 -0.87 13.38
N GLU A 17 -21.52 -0.36 14.61
CA GLU A 17 -22.82 0.02 15.17
C GLU A 17 -23.45 1.19 14.41
N ILE A 18 -22.65 2.21 14.08
CA ILE A 18 -23.13 3.33 13.24
C ILE A 18 -23.50 2.84 11.83
N ALA A 19 -22.70 1.95 11.23
CA ALA A 19 -23.03 1.36 9.93
C ALA A 19 -24.38 0.62 9.99
N ARG A 20 -24.60 -0.21 11.01
CA ARG A 20 -25.88 -0.90 11.23
C ARG A 20 -27.04 0.07 11.42
N TYR A 21 -26.82 1.17 12.14
CA TYR A 21 -27.81 2.23 12.29
C TYR A 21 -28.22 2.82 10.94
N PHE A 22 -27.25 3.26 10.12
CA PHE A 22 -27.56 3.82 8.80
C PHE A 22 -28.17 2.82 7.82
N SER A 23 -27.78 1.54 7.91
CA SER A 23 -28.42 0.47 7.16
C SER A 23 -29.92 0.34 7.51
N ARG A 24 -30.27 0.36 8.80
CA ARG A 24 -31.68 0.35 9.26
C ARG A 24 -32.46 1.59 8.81
N MET A 25 -31.81 2.74 8.80
CA MET A 25 -32.39 4.00 8.31
C MET A 25 -32.45 4.09 6.78
N LYS A 26 -32.03 3.04 6.03
CA LYS A 26 -31.93 3.02 4.56
C LYS A 26 -31.09 4.16 3.99
N SER A 27 -30.13 4.67 4.76
CA SER A 27 -29.21 5.71 4.34
C SER A 27 -27.96 5.08 3.71
N THR A 28 -28.07 4.71 2.43
CA THR A 28 -27.05 3.97 1.68
C THR A 28 -25.68 4.67 1.68
N VAL A 29 -25.64 5.96 1.33
CA VAL A 29 -24.38 6.73 1.23
C VAL A 29 -23.61 6.74 2.57
N ALA A 30 -24.30 6.97 3.68
CA ALA A 30 -23.67 6.99 5.00
C ALA A 30 -23.17 5.60 5.43
N PHE A 31 -23.95 4.55 5.15
CA PHE A 31 -23.53 3.17 5.38
C PHE A 31 -22.28 2.82 4.56
N GLU A 32 -22.31 3.08 3.25
CA GLU A 32 -21.20 2.81 2.33
C GLU A 32 -19.94 3.56 2.73
N THR A 33 -20.06 4.82 3.15
CA THR A 33 -18.93 5.63 3.62
C THR A 33 -18.23 4.98 4.83
N ILE A 34 -19.00 4.52 5.82
CA ILE A 34 -18.43 3.89 7.02
C ILE A 34 -17.88 2.51 6.70
N PHE A 35 -18.59 1.75 5.86
CA PHE A 35 -18.13 0.43 5.42
C PHE A 35 -16.82 0.54 4.63
N ALA A 36 -16.73 1.52 3.72
CA ALA A 36 -15.52 1.83 2.98
C ALA A 36 -14.38 2.22 3.92
N LEU A 37 -14.60 3.09 4.91
CA LEU A 37 -13.58 3.45 5.91
C LEU A 37 -13.06 2.23 6.69
N LEU A 38 -13.96 1.31 7.07
CA LEU A 38 -13.60 0.07 7.76
C LEU A 38 -12.74 -0.84 6.87
N ALA A 39 -13.11 -1.01 5.61
CA ALA A 39 -12.34 -1.77 4.63
C ALA A 39 -10.98 -1.10 4.34
N TYR A 40 -10.96 0.22 4.22
CA TYR A 40 -9.76 1.04 4.00
C TYR A 40 -8.73 0.81 5.09
N ARG A 41 -9.16 0.85 6.35
CA ARG A 41 -8.32 0.51 7.50
C ARG A 41 -7.86 -0.95 7.46
N LEU A 42 -8.74 -1.89 7.11
CA LEU A 42 -8.42 -3.32 7.16
C LEU A 42 -7.37 -3.71 6.10
N PHE A 43 -7.51 -3.20 4.88
CA PHE A 43 -6.70 -3.63 3.75
C PHE A 43 -5.51 -2.72 3.45
N LEU A 44 -5.65 -1.40 3.70
CA LEU A 44 -4.64 -0.42 3.28
C LEU A 44 -3.78 0.07 4.45
N PHE A 45 -4.37 0.27 5.63
CA PHE A 45 -3.67 0.80 6.81
C PHE A 45 -3.84 -0.08 8.06
N PRO A 46 -3.41 -1.35 8.02
CA PRO A 46 -3.48 -2.22 9.18
C PRO A 46 -2.49 -1.73 10.25
N ASN A 47 -3.01 -1.06 11.29
CA ASN A 47 -2.17 -0.48 12.36
C ASN A 47 -2.49 -1.11 13.72
N VAL A 48 -3.58 -0.68 14.37
CA VAL A 48 -3.97 -1.19 15.69
C VAL A 48 -5.22 -2.06 15.56
N ASP A 49 -5.21 -3.25 16.18
CA ASP A 49 -6.34 -4.18 16.08
C ASP A 49 -7.67 -3.57 16.57
N LYS A 50 -8.76 -3.86 15.84
CA LYS A 50 -10.13 -3.36 16.05
C LYS A 50 -10.23 -1.84 16.24
N PHE A 51 -9.36 -1.09 15.56
CA PHE A 51 -9.25 0.35 15.73
C PHE A 51 -8.95 1.05 14.40
N VAL A 52 -9.67 2.15 14.13
CA VAL A 52 -9.42 3.03 12.98
C VAL A 52 -8.75 4.29 13.51
N ASP A 53 -7.47 4.47 13.20
CA ASP A 53 -6.72 5.63 13.66
C ASP A 53 -7.07 6.91 12.88
N ILE A 54 -6.77 8.05 13.50
CA ILE A 54 -7.02 9.37 12.93
C ILE A 54 -6.32 9.60 11.58
N ASN A 55 -5.14 9.02 11.37
CA ASN A 55 -4.41 9.19 10.12
C ASN A 55 -5.14 8.48 8.98
N THR A 56 -5.61 7.25 9.23
CA THR A 56 -6.44 6.49 8.30
C THR A 56 -7.71 7.26 7.93
N ILE A 57 -8.38 7.88 8.92
CA ILE A 57 -9.56 8.73 8.67
C ILE A 57 -9.19 9.92 7.79
N ARG A 58 -8.10 10.62 8.08
CA ARG A 58 -7.65 11.78 7.28
C ARG A 58 -7.34 11.39 5.84
N ILE A 59 -6.61 10.29 5.64
CA ILE A 59 -6.25 9.80 4.29
C ILE A 59 -7.52 9.41 3.52
N PHE A 60 -8.45 8.72 4.18
CA PHE A 60 -9.75 8.39 3.60
C PHE A 60 -10.51 9.64 3.15
N MET A 61 -10.50 10.70 3.95
CA MET A 61 -11.13 11.98 3.61
C MET A 61 -10.42 12.74 2.47
N ILE A 62 -9.09 12.59 2.33
CA ILE A 62 -8.32 13.15 1.20
C ILE A 62 -8.66 12.41 -0.11
N GLY A 63 -9.10 11.16 -0.02
CA GLY A 63 -9.64 10.37 -1.13
C GLY A 63 -8.60 9.54 -1.90
N ASN A 64 -7.34 9.98 -1.99
CA ASN A 64 -6.27 9.23 -2.65
C ASN A 64 -5.27 8.60 -1.65
N PRO A 65 -5.32 7.28 -1.40
CA PRO A 65 -4.37 6.62 -0.51
C PRO A 65 -2.98 6.43 -1.12
N VAL A 66 -2.87 6.49 -2.45
CA VAL A 66 -1.69 5.97 -3.17
C VAL A 66 -0.40 6.63 -2.70
N PRO A 67 -0.29 7.96 -2.57
CA PRO A 67 0.95 8.59 -2.12
C PRO A 67 1.35 8.15 -0.71
N THR A 68 0.38 7.98 0.19
CA THR A 68 0.66 7.54 1.57
C THR A 68 1.04 6.07 1.64
N LEU A 69 0.38 5.21 0.86
CA LEU A 69 0.74 3.79 0.75
C LEU A 69 2.15 3.60 0.22
N LEU A 70 2.52 4.35 -0.83
CA LEU A 70 3.87 4.35 -1.36
C LEU A 70 4.87 4.87 -0.33
N GLY A 71 4.55 5.95 0.37
CA GLY A 71 5.36 6.51 1.45
C GLY A 71 5.63 5.50 2.56
N ASP A 72 4.59 4.83 3.07
CA ASP A 72 4.73 3.80 4.12
C ASP A 72 5.52 2.58 3.63
N ALA A 73 5.26 2.12 2.40
CA ALA A 73 5.99 1.00 1.80
C ALA A 73 7.49 1.32 1.69
N TYR A 74 7.84 2.46 1.07
CA TYR A 74 9.23 2.87 0.88
C TYR A 74 9.92 3.12 2.22
N TYR A 75 9.24 3.79 3.15
CA TYR A 75 9.77 4.03 4.49
C TYR A 75 10.09 2.70 5.20
N SER A 76 9.19 1.71 5.12
CA SER A 76 9.42 0.41 5.74
C SER A 76 10.59 -0.36 5.10
N VAL A 77 10.75 -0.28 3.78
CA VAL A 77 11.90 -0.87 3.07
C VAL A 77 13.20 -0.17 3.47
N HIS A 78 13.20 1.16 3.54
CA HIS A 78 14.37 1.95 3.95
C HIS A 78 14.82 1.56 5.37
N ILE A 79 13.90 1.56 6.34
CA ILE A 79 14.17 1.16 7.72
C ILE A 79 14.68 -0.29 7.77
N ARG A 80 14.06 -1.20 7.02
CA ARG A 80 14.50 -2.60 6.99
C ARG A 80 15.92 -2.76 6.46
N ASN A 81 16.28 -2.02 5.41
CA ASN A 81 17.62 -2.04 4.84
C ASN A 81 18.64 -1.41 5.80
N TYR A 82 18.29 -0.30 6.44
CA TYR A 82 19.17 0.41 7.36
C TYR A 82 19.46 -0.39 8.64
N TYR A 83 18.45 -1.04 9.22
CA TYR A 83 18.58 -1.81 10.47
C TYR A 83 18.78 -3.32 10.25
N HIS A 84 18.91 -3.78 9.00
CA HIS A 84 19.00 -5.20 8.62
C HIS A 84 17.89 -6.10 9.19
N GLY A 85 16.69 -5.54 9.41
CA GLY A 85 15.60 -6.24 10.06
C GLY A 85 14.32 -5.41 10.11
N GLY A 86 13.18 -6.05 10.34
CA GLY A 86 11.86 -5.40 10.38
C GLY A 86 10.90 -5.90 9.30
N MET A 87 9.61 -5.58 9.49
CA MET A 87 8.53 -5.94 8.58
C MET A 87 8.31 -4.84 7.54
N ILE A 88 8.10 -5.25 6.29
CA ILE A 88 7.63 -4.33 5.23
C ILE A 88 6.15 -4.08 5.47
N ILE A 89 5.78 -2.81 5.67
CA ILE A 89 4.39 -2.38 5.86
C ILE A 89 3.88 -1.94 4.50
N CYS A 90 3.01 -2.75 3.91
CA CYS A 90 2.37 -2.45 2.63
C CYS A 90 1.05 -3.21 2.54
N CYS A 91 0.24 -2.88 1.53
CA CYS A 91 -0.89 -3.71 1.17
C CYS A 91 -0.38 -4.98 0.46
N THR A 92 -0.16 -6.08 1.21
CA THR A 92 0.40 -7.33 0.68
C THR A 92 -0.28 -7.82 -0.59
N PRO A 93 -1.63 -7.79 -0.73
CA PRO A 93 -2.28 -8.19 -1.98
C PRO A 93 -1.91 -7.30 -3.17
N LEU A 94 -1.78 -5.98 -2.97
CA LEU A 94 -1.37 -5.05 -4.03
C LEU A 94 0.10 -5.27 -4.39
N LEU A 95 0.99 -5.41 -3.40
CA LEU A 95 2.39 -5.68 -3.63
C LEU A 95 2.58 -7.02 -4.38
N TYR A 96 1.84 -8.05 -3.99
CA TYR A 96 1.86 -9.33 -4.66
C TYR A 96 1.39 -9.22 -6.12
N ARG A 97 0.25 -8.56 -6.38
CA ARG A 97 -0.24 -8.34 -7.75
C ARG A 97 0.77 -7.57 -8.60
N TRP A 98 1.35 -6.51 -8.04
CA TRP A 98 2.39 -5.73 -8.69
C TRP A 98 3.61 -6.60 -8.98
N PHE A 99 4.12 -7.33 -7.99
CA PHE A 99 5.30 -8.20 -8.16
C PHE A 99 5.08 -9.24 -9.26
N ILE A 100 3.96 -9.96 -9.23
CA ILE A 100 3.63 -11.00 -10.21
C ILE A 100 3.41 -10.42 -11.62
N SER A 101 2.85 -9.21 -11.76
CA SER A 101 2.63 -8.60 -13.07
C SER A 101 3.91 -8.25 -13.83
N HIS A 102 5.05 -8.18 -13.13
CA HIS A 102 6.36 -7.86 -13.71
C HIS A 102 7.24 -9.09 -13.92
N MET A 103 6.81 -10.27 -13.46
CA MET A 103 7.56 -11.52 -13.59
C MET A 103 7.53 -12.06 -15.04
N PRO A 104 8.51 -12.90 -15.42
CA PRO A 104 8.53 -13.52 -16.75
C PRO A 104 7.22 -14.23 -17.09
N ARG A 105 6.72 -14.05 -18.31
CA ARG A 105 5.47 -14.68 -18.77
C ARG A 105 5.63 -16.14 -19.21
N SER A 106 6.86 -16.65 -19.27
CA SER A 106 7.16 -18.01 -19.73
C SER A 106 6.62 -19.06 -18.76
N ASP A 107 5.86 -20.03 -19.28
CA ASP A 107 5.34 -21.15 -18.48
C ASP A 107 6.43 -21.93 -17.74
N ALA A 108 7.63 -21.98 -18.31
CA ALA A 108 8.78 -22.64 -17.68
C ALA A 108 9.22 -21.96 -16.38
N PHE A 109 9.04 -20.64 -16.27
CA PHE A 109 9.36 -19.89 -15.04
C PHE A 109 8.38 -20.26 -13.91
N TRP A 110 7.09 -20.37 -14.26
CA TRP A 110 6.01 -20.70 -13.32
C TRP A 110 5.88 -22.20 -13.01
N ASP A 111 6.65 -23.05 -13.69
CA ASP A 111 6.67 -24.49 -13.44
C ASP A 111 7.32 -24.81 -12.09
N VAL A 112 6.47 -25.04 -11.09
CA VAL A 112 6.86 -25.42 -9.72
C VAL A 112 7.46 -26.82 -9.66
N LYS A 113 7.18 -27.70 -10.64
CA LYS A 113 7.71 -29.07 -10.66
C LYS A 113 9.19 -29.11 -11.06
N LYS A 114 9.62 -28.18 -11.92
CA LYS A 114 11.02 -28.10 -12.36
C LYS A 114 11.93 -27.47 -11.30
N GLU A 115 11.41 -26.50 -10.55
CA GLU A 115 12.18 -25.84 -9.51
C GLU A 115 11.25 -25.24 -8.45
N PRO A 116 11.16 -25.90 -7.28
CA PRO A 116 10.20 -25.55 -6.23
C PRO A 116 10.67 -24.37 -5.35
N HIS A 117 11.85 -23.80 -5.61
CA HIS A 117 12.45 -22.77 -4.77
C HIS A 117 12.37 -21.39 -5.45
N TRP A 118 11.51 -20.53 -4.92
CA TRP A 118 11.27 -19.19 -5.47
C TRP A 118 12.44 -18.23 -5.28
N ALA A 119 13.17 -18.31 -4.16
CA ALA A 119 14.22 -17.35 -3.86
C ALA A 119 15.37 -17.38 -4.89
N PRO A 120 15.96 -18.55 -5.25
CA PRO A 120 16.96 -18.62 -6.31
C PRO A 120 16.44 -18.15 -7.67
N LYS A 121 15.22 -18.55 -8.06
CA LYS A 121 14.56 -18.11 -9.30
C LYS A 121 14.47 -16.59 -9.41
N ILE A 122 14.02 -15.93 -8.34
CA ILE A 122 13.90 -14.47 -8.29
C ILE A 122 15.28 -13.81 -8.34
N MET A 123 16.26 -14.35 -7.62
CA MET A 123 17.63 -13.80 -7.61
C MET A 123 18.36 -13.97 -8.95
N ALA A 124 17.95 -14.93 -9.78
CA ALA A 124 18.52 -15.16 -11.11
C ALA A 124 17.94 -14.21 -12.18
N LEU A 125 16.85 -13.49 -11.89
CA LEU A 125 16.25 -12.57 -12.84
C LEU A 125 17.19 -11.40 -13.16
N THR A 126 17.25 -11.06 -14.44
CA THR A 126 17.94 -9.87 -14.93
C THR A 126 16.94 -8.80 -15.34
N HIS A 127 17.44 -7.60 -15.68
CA HIS A 127 16.59 -6.49 -16.14
C HIS A 127 15.75 -6.85 -17.38
N SER A 128 16.22 -7.74 -18.25
CA SER A 128 15.51 -8.17 -19.47
C SER A 128 14.42 -9.21 -19.20
N ASP A 129 14.46 -9.88 -18.05
CA ASP A 129 13.46 -10.88 -17.67
C ASP A 129 12.22 -10.24 -17.01
N ILE A 130 12.34 -8.99 -16.59
CA ILE A 130 11.33 -8.25 -15.82
C ILE A 130 10.63 -7.25 -16.74
N ASP A 131 9.29 -7.36 -16.82
CA ASP A 131 8.47 -6.40 -17.56
C ASP A 131 8.22 -5.16 -16.70
N TRP A 132 9.21 -4.26 -16.63
CA TRP A 132 9.16 -3.01 -15.86
C TRP A 132 8.06 -2.04 -16.29
N TYR A 133 7.53 -2.20 -17.51
CA TYR A 133 6.62 -1.24 -18.12
C TYR A 133 5.52 -1.94 -18.91
N HIS A 134 4.35 -2.04 -18.28
CA HIS A 134 3.18 -2.58 -18.95
C HIS A 134 2.54 -1.52 -19.87
N ARG A 135 2.25 -1.88 -21.14
CA ARG A 135 1.60 -0.99 -22.13
C ARG A 135 0.29 -0.35 -21.65
N ALA A 136 -0.40 -1.00 -20.72
CA ALA A 136 -1.62 -0.45 -20.10
C ALA A 136 -1.37 0.86 -19.31
N TYR A 137 -0.11 1.18 -18.99
CA TYR A 137 0.28 2.39 -18.29
C TYR A 137 1.01 3.39 -19.20
N GLN A 138 0.86 3.26 -20.52
CA GLN A 138 1.52 4.16 -21.47
C GLN A 138 1.12 5.62 -21.33
N ASP A 139 -0.16 5.86 -21.02
CA ASP A 139 -0.74 7.20 -20.92
C ASP A 139 -0.93 7.64 -19.46
N VAL A 140 -0.29 6.97 -18.51
CA VAL A 140 -0.39 7.35 -17.09
C VAL A 140 0.60 8.45 -16.78
N GLU A 141 0.08 9.58 -16.30
CA GLU A 141 0.90 10.65 -15.75
C GLU A 141 1.60 10.21 -14.47
N ILE A 142 2.92 10.34 -14.43
CA ILE A 142 3.76 10.00 -13.28
C ILE A 142 4.48 11.27 -12.86
N ILE A 143 4.48 11.56 -11.56
CA ILE A 143 5.28 12.65 -11.00
C ILE A 143 6.74 12.21 -11.02
N ASP A 144 7.59 12.92 -11.74
CA ASP A 144 9.01 12.61 -11.91
C ASP A 144 9.93 13.52 -11.09
N ASN A 145 9.49 14.74 -10.78
CA ASN A 145 10.23 15.74 -10.03
C ASN A 145 9.31 16.62 -9.16
N TYR A 146 9.92 17.33 -8.21
CA TYR A 146 9.29 18.42 -7.47
C TYR A 146 10.00 19.72 -7.79
N GLY A 147 9.47 20.47 -8.76
CA GLY A 147 10.11 21.68 -9.27
C GLY A 147 11.45 21.35 -9.92
N SER A 148 12.54 21.90 -9.40
CA SER A 148 13.91 21.63 -9.90
C SER A 148 14.56 20.39 -9.28
N PHE A 149 13.90 19.72 -8.32
CA PHE A 149 14.48 18.59 -7.61
C PHE A 149 13.98 17.26 -8.18
N PRO A 150 14.87 16.32 -8.55
CA PRO A 150 14.47 14.99 -9.04
C PRO A 150 13.86 14.10 -7.94
N ASN A 151 13.95 14.52 -6.67
CA ASN A 151 13.38 13.82 -5.54
C ASN A 151 11.92 14.27 -5.35
N VAL A 152 11.00 13.31 -5.38
CA VAL A 152 9.59 13.54 -5.09
C VAL A 152 9.30 13.10 -3.65
N PRO A 153 8.86 14.02 -2.77
CA PRO A 153 8.56 13.67 -1.39
C PRO A 153 7.22 12.94 -1.26
N LEU A 154 7.23 11.88 -0.47
CA LEU A 154 6.07 11.09 -0.06
C LEU A 154 5.92 11.18 1.46
N LEU A 155 4.68 11.33 1.91
CA LEU A 155 4.35 11.34 3.33
C LEU A 155 3.51 10.11 3.67
N GLY A 156 4.10 9.19 4.42
CA GLY A 156 3.46 8.01 5.00
C GLY A 156 2.80 8.32 6.35
N THR A 157 2.12 7.32 6.92
CA THR A 157 1.62 7.37 8.30
C THR A 157 2.75 7.27 9.34
N LYS A 158 3.93 6.77 8.95
CA LYS A 158 5.08 6.55 9.85
C LYS A 158 6.23 7.54 9.65
N GLY A 159 6.24 8.32 8.57
CA GLY A 159 7.31 9.27 8.28
C GLY A 159 7.29 9.77 6.83
N GLY A 160 8.22 10.66 6.52
CA GLY A 160 8.48 11.12 5.15
C GLY A 160 9.59 10.31 4.49
N ILE A 161 9.48 10.09 3.19
CA ILE A 161 10.54 9.51 2.36
C ILE A 161 10.46 10.11 0.96
N ASN A 162 11.56 10.07 0.21
CA ASN A 162 11.58 10.53 -1.18
C ASN A 162 11.80 9.35 -2.11
N TYR A 163 11.22 9.42 -3.31
CA TYR A 163 11.66 8.59 -4.43
C TYR A 163 12.34 9.45 -5.48
N ASN A 164 13.26 8.84 -6.22
CA ASN A 164 13.98 9.48 -7.29
C ASN A 164 13.91 8.59 -8.53
N ARG A 165 13.18 9.03 -9.54
CA ARG A 165 12.98 8.26 -10.77
C ARG A 165 14.25 8.12 -11.59
N VAL A 166 15.19 9.07 -11.48
CA VAL A 166 16.47 9.03 -12.20
C VAL A 166 17.29 7.79 -11.82
N LEU A 167 17.06 7.22 -10.63
CA LEU A 167 17.73 5.99 -10.20
C LEU A 167 17.16 4.72 -10.85
N ALA A 168 16.03 4.82 -11.55
CA ALA A 168 15.32 3.69 -12.15
C ALA A 168 15.26 3.77 -13.70
N LEU A 169 15.93 4.76 -14.30
CA LEU A 169 16.09 4.96 -15.75
C LEU A 169 17.53 4.64 -16.15
#